data_AF-A0A9X0UEH0-F1
#
_entry.id   AF-A0A9X0UEH0-F1
#
_cell.length_a   1.000
_cell.length_b   1.000
_cell.length_c   1.000
_cell.angle_alpha   90.00
_cell.angle_beta   90.00
_cell.angle_gamma   90.00
#
_symmetry.space_group_name_H-M   'P 1'
#
loop_
_entity.id
_entity.type
_entity.pdbx_description
1 polymer ?
#
loop_
_entity_poly.entity_id
_entity_poly.type
_entity_poly.pdbx_seq_one_letter_code
_entity_poly.pdbx_strand_id
1 'polypeptide(L)'
;MPPYGQPRPLRLQVNGAPAEMTWLRRSEPFIVDPLGLAGRFERPRFRFGLPLAAVGDPALLHLSLREPSGRPIAPSQDIWVSAAPVPQPPEMLRQRVHGPGDAAGFDRTGCTIAHLLARVLERRVPGGFASFGTVLDWGCGCARVGRYLLPALPGRYVGVDPDAGAIGWCRANLPGGRFEVISTDPPLPFATGGVDCVIGVSVFTHSDGGPPAALAG
;
A
#
# COMPACT_ATOMS: atom_id res chain seq x y z
N MET A 1 -15.87 -13.89 0.28
CA MET A 1 -16.21 -15.26 0.73
C MET A 1 -17.62 -15.54 0.22
N PRO A 2 -17.88 -16.61 -0.53
CA PRO A 2 -19.26 -16.92 -0.93
C PRO A 2 -20.09 -17.22 0.32
N PRO A 3 -21.36 -16.81 0.38
CA PRO A 3 -22.18 -16.78 1.60
C PRO A 3 -22.51 -18.15 2.22
N TYR A 4 -22.03 -19.26 1.65
CA TYR A 4 -22.39 -20.63 2.06
C TYR A 4 -21.20 -21.57 2.30
N GLY A 5 -19.98 -21.04 2.45
CA GLY A 5 -18.81 -21.86 2.78
C GLY A 5 -18.78 -22.28 4.25
N GLN A 6 -18.55 -23.58 4.51
CA GLN A 6 -18.18 -24.08 5.84
C GLN A 6 -16.96 -23.29 6.38
N PRO A 7 -16.96 -22.88 7.66
CA PRO A 7 -15.82 -22.19 8.26
C PRO A 7 -14.56 -23.05 8.12
N ARG A 8 -13.56 -22.56 7.37
CA ARG A 8 -12.28 -23.25 7.26
C ARG A 8 -11.36 -22.76 8.38
N PRO A 9 -10.64 -23.65 9.08
CA PRO A 9 -9.60 -23.22 10.01
C PRO A 9 -8.51 -22.48 9.23
N LEU A 10 -8.20 -21.27 9.66
CA LEU A 10 -7.18 -20.41 9.05
C LEU A 10 -5.95 -20.35 9.94
N ARG A 11 -4.77 -20.24 9.34
CA ARG A 11 -3.53 -19.91 10.04
C ARG A 11 -3.06 -18.54 9.59
N LEU A 12 -2.88 -17.63 10.55
CA LEU A 12 -2.15 -16.40 10.31
C LEU A 12 -0.65 -16.71 10.38
N GLN A 13 0.11 -16.18 9.44
CA GLN A 13 1.56 -16.15 9.49
C GLN A 13 2.05 -14.72 9.58
N VAL A 14 3.11 -14.50 10.36
CA VAL A 14 3.93 -13.28 10.34
C VAL A 14 5.30 -13.68 9.83
N ASN A 15 5.74 -13.13 8.71
CA ASN A 15 7.03 -13.46 8.08
C ASN A 15 7.20 -14.98 7.85
N GLY A 16 6.10 -15.68 7.54
CA GLY A 16 6.07 -17.12 7.34
C GLY A 16 5.95 -17.97 8.61
N ALA A 17 6.22 -17.40 9.79
CA ALA A 17 6.05 -18.09 11.07
C ALA A 17 4.57 -18.08 11.51
N PRO A 18 4.01 -19.23 11.94
CA PRO A 18 2.61 -19.30 12.35
C PRO A 18 2.39 -18.51 13.64
N ALA A 19 1.47 -17.55 13.61
CA ALA A 19 1.04 -16.83 14.80
C ALA A 19 0.13 -17.70 15.67
N GLU A 20 0.31 -17.64 16.98
CA GLU A 20 -0.59 -18.27 17.94
C GLU A 20 -1.87 -17.45 18.06
N MET A 21 -3.01 -18.08 17.76
CA MET A 21 -4.31 -17.45 17.90
C MET A 21 -4.91 -17.82 19.25
N THR A 22 -5.17 -16.81 20.10
CA THR A 22 -5.88 -16.99 21.37
C THR A 22 -7.26 -16.36 21.27
N TRP A 23 -8.31 -17.12 21.55
CA TRP A 23 -9.66 -16.59 21.72
C TRP A 23 -9.79 -15.93 23.09
N LEU A 24 -10.34 -14.73 23.10
CA LEU A 24 -10.52 -13.90 24.29
C LEU A 24 -11.95 -14.06 24.81
N ARG A 25 -12.10 -14.21 26.13
CA ARG A 25 -13.42 -14.29 26.77
C ARG A 25 -14.17 -12.94 26.74
N ARG A 26 -13.44 -11.83 26.69
CA ARG A 26 -13.96 -10.45 26.57
C ARG A 26 -13.22 -9.72 25.44
N SER A 27 -13.82 -8.67 24.88
CA SER A 27 -13.17 -7.88 23.84
C SER A 27 -12.01 -7.07 24.40
N GLU A 28 -10.91 -6.97 23.64
CA GLU A 28 -9.72 -6.18 23.98
C GLU A 28 -9.63 -4.95 23.06
N PRO A 29 -10.21 -3.80 23.44
CA PRO A 29 -10.31 -2.63 22.56
C PRO A 29 -8.96 -2.00 22.21
N PHE A 30 -7.94 -2.13 23.08
CA PHE A 30 -6.60 -1.56 22.85
C PHE A 30 -5.84 -2.18 21.66
N ILE A 31 -6.26 -3.34 21.14
CA ILE A 31 -5.64 -3.97 19.96
C ILE A 31 -6.07 -3.28 18.65
N VAL A 32 -7.18 -2.55 18.69
CA VAL A 32 -7.85 -2.00 17.51
C VAL A 32 -7.08 -0.78 16.95
N ASP A 33 -6.51 0.06 17.81
CA ASP A 33 -5.88 1.32 17.40
C ASP A 33 -4.51 1.12 16.71
N PRO A 34 -3.57 0.30 17.22
CA PRO A 34 -2.26 0.13 16.57
C PRO A 34 -2.35 -0.52 15.19
N LEU A 35 -3.39 -1.33 14.96
CA LEU A 35 -3.65 -1.98 13.68
C LEU A 35 -4.55 -1.15 12.76
N GLY A 36 -4.90 0.10 13.12
CA GLY A 36 -5.79 0.96 12.32
C GLY A 36 -7.12 0.27 11.98
N LEU A 37 -7.69 -0.46 12.94
CA LEU A 37 -8.97 -1.17 12.81
C LEU A 37 -10.11 -0.42 13.51
N ALA A 38 -9.82 0.75 14.07
CA ALA A 38 -10.78 1.59 14.79
C ALA A 38 -12.00 1.90 13.92
N GLY A 39 -13.20 1.73 14.49
CA GLY A 39 -14.47 1.93 13.79
C GLY A 39 -14.87 0.82 12.80
N ARG A 40 -14.03 -0.21 12.56
CA ARG A 40 -14.38 -1.36 11.69
C ARG A 40 -14.71 -2.63 12.46
N PHE A 41 -14.19 -2.77 13.67
CA PHE A 41 -14.45 -3.92 14.55
C PHE A 41 -14.77 -3.42 15.96
N GLU A 42 -16.02 -3.51 16.38
CA GLU A 42 -16.43 -2.98 17.69
C GLU A 42 -16.00 -3.86 18.87
N ARG A 43 -15.82 -5.18 18.65
CA ARG A 43 -15.53 -6.16 19.72
C ARG A 43 -14.69 -7.35 19.24
N PRO A 44 -13.41 -7.17 18.86
CA PRO A 44 -12.56 -8.31 18.53
C PRO A 44 -12.44 -9.25 19.74
N ARG A 45 -12.69 -10.55 19.53
CA ARG A 45 -12.60 -11.60 20.57
C ARG A 45 -11.47 -12.59 20.33
N PHE A 46 -10.46 -12.18 19.57
CA PHE A 46 -9.26 -12.98 19.36
C PHE A 46 -8.04 -12.06 19.33
N ARG A 47 -6.88 -12.61 19.71
CA ARG A 47 -5.57 -11.99 19.51
C ARG A 47 -4.68 -12.96 18.75
N PHE A 48 -3.70 -12.41 18.05
CA PHE A 48 -2.57 -13.15 17.53
C PHE A 48 -1.33 -12.76 18.31
N GLY A 49 -0.54 -13.76 18.72
CA GLY A 49 0.75 -13.56 19.34
C GLY A 49 1.82 -14.28 18.55
N LEU A 50 2.99 -13.67 18.41
CA LEU A 50 4.18 -14.36 17.94
C LEU A 50 5.36 -13.88 18.79
N PRO A 51 6.17 -14.77 19.38
CA PRO A 51 7.41 -14.36 20.02
C PRO A 51 8.28 -13.59 19.01
N LEU A 52 8.84 -12.44 19.42
CA LEU A 52 9.64 -11.59 18.53
C LEU A 52 10.81 -12.36 17.87
N ALA A 53 11.40 -13.31 18.59
CA ALA A 53 12.46 -14.18 18.06
C ALA A 53 12.01 -15.04 16.87
N ALA A 54 10.72 -15.32 16.72
CA ALA A 54 10.15 -16.11 15.62
C ALA A 54 9.73 -15.25 14.41
N VAL A 55 9.77 -13.92 14.52
CA VAL A 55 9.34 -12.98 13.47
C VAL A 55 10.38 -12.89 12.33
N GLY A 56 11.64 -13.30 12.54
CA GLY A 56 12.69 -13.03 11.56
C GLY A 56 13.04 -11.55 11.54
N ASP A 57 13.02 -10.90 10.37
CA ASP A 57 13.27 -9.47 10.26
C ASP A 57 12.12 -8.65 10.87
N PRO A 58 12.32 -7.98 12.02
CA PRO A 58 11.27 -7.17 12.64
C PRO A 58 11.05 -5.83 11.93
N ALA A 59 11.92 -5.44 10.99
CA ALA A 59 11.81 -4.18 10.27
C ALA A 59 10.62 -4.16 9.29
N LEU A 60 10.20 -5.34 8.83
CA LEU A 60 9.09 -5.50 7.90
C LEU A 60 8.27 -6.74 8.29
N LEU A 61 7.00 -6.53 8.63
CA LEU A 61 6.08 -7.60 8.97
C LEU A 61 5.18 -7.91 7.77
N HIS A 62 5.29 -9.12 7.25
CA HIS A 62 4.42 -9.71 6.24
C HIS A 62 3.38 -10.61 6.89
N LEU A 63 2.16 -10.10 6.99
CA LEU A 63 1.00 -10.80 7.51
C LEU A 63 0.29 -11.51 6.37
N SER A 64 0.12 -12.83 6.48
CA SER A 64 -0.52 -13.63 5.44
C SER A 64 -1.41 -14.73 6.00
N LEU A 65 -2.48 -15.05 5.28
CA LEU A 65 -3.40 -16.14 5.64
C LEU A 65 -3.11 -17.40 4.84
N ARG A 66 -3.11 -18.53 5.55
CA ARG A 66 -2.90 -19.88 5.01
C ARG A 66 -4.01 -20.83 5.42
N GLU A 67 -4.24 -21.83 4.59
CA GLU A 67 -4.94 -23.06 4.98
C GLU A 67 -4.11 -23.86 6.00
N PRO A 68 -4.69 -24.81 6.73
CA PRO A 68 -3.93 -25.65 7.66
C PRO A 68 -2.82 -26.46 6.98
N SER A 69 -2.99 -26.74 5.68
CA SER A 69 -1.99 -27.37 4.81
C SER A 69 -0.78 -26.47 4.48
N GLY A 70 -0.84 -25.19 4.83
CA GLY A 70 0.17 -24.18 4.47
C GLY A 70 -0.09 -23.46 3.15
N ARG A 71 -1.15 -23.80 2.40
CA ARG A 71 -1.47 -23.16 1.12
C ARG A 71 -1.93 -21.71 1.30
N PRO A 72 -1.45 -20.74 0.49
CA PRO A 72 -1.97 -19.36 0.45
C PRO A 72 -3.45 -19.30 0.05
N ILE A 73 -4.25 -18.50 0.77
CA ILE A 73 -5.68 -18.34 0.46
C ILE A 73 -5.93 -17.13 -0.45
N ALA A 74 -5.27 -16.01 -0.19
CA ALA A 74 -5.41 -14.79 -0.97
C ALA A 74 -4.10 -13.99 -0.91
N PRO A 75 -3.04 -14.40 -1.63
CA PRO A 75 -1.72 -13.75 -1.53
C PRO A 75 -1.72 -12.29 -2.00
N SER A 76 -2.74 -11.85 -2.74
CA SER A 76 -2.98 -10.45 -3.10
C SER A 76 -3.62 -9.63 -1.98
N GLN A 77 -4.05 -10.27 -0.90
CA GLN A 77 -4.60 -9.66 0.32
C GLN A 77 -3.66 -9.81 1.52
N ASP A 78 -2.42 -10.24 1.27
CA ASP A 78 -1.35 -10.17 2.25
C ASP A 78 -1.12 -8.70 2.64
N ILE A 79 -0.67 -8.46 3.87
CA ILE A 79 -0.46 -7.11 4.44
C ILE A 79 1.00 -6.97 4.80
N TRP A 80 1.58 -5.81 4.50
CA TRP A 80 2.91 -5.42 4.94
C TRP A 80 2.84 -4.22 5.89
N VAL A 81 3.58 -4.32 6.98
CA VAL A 81 3.75 -3.24 7.97
C VAL A 81 5.25 -2.99 8.12
N SER A 82 5.68 -1.78 7.76
CA SER A 82 7.05 -1.33 8.02
C SER A 82 7.16 -0.90 9.48
N ALA A 83 8.18 -1.38 10.19
CA ALA A 83 8.59 -0.84 11.48
C ALA A 83 9.58 0.33 11.31
N ALA A 84 10.19 0.47 10.14
CA ALA A 84 11.02 1.63 9.82
C ALA A 84 10.12 2.88 9.67
N PRO A 85 10.41 3.98 10.40
CA PRO A 85 9.65 5.21 10.28
C PRO A 85 9.88 5.82 8.90
N VAL A 86 8.79 6.24 8.25
CA VAL A 86 8.82 7.05 7.03
C VAL A 86 8.21 8.42 7.31
N PRO A 87 8.64 9.50 6.61
CA PRO A 87 8.04 10.81 6.77
C PRO A 87 6.51 10.75 6.60
N GLN A 88 5.78 11.26 7.58
CA GLN A 88 4.32 11.22 7.62
C GLN A 88 3.73 12.53 7.09
N PRO A 89 2.87 12.49 6.04
CA PRO A 89 2.18 13.69 5.58
C PRO A 89 1.23 14.24 6.66
N PRO A 90 1.05 15.58 6.69
CA PRO A 90 0.00 16.22 7.47
C PRO A 90 -1.35 15.56 7.25
N GLU A 91 -2.18 15.51 8.30
CA GLU A 91 -3.45 14.80 8.26
C GLU A 91 -4.36 15.27 7.11
N MET A 92 -4.41 16.58 6.85
CA MET A 92 -5.20 17.15 5.75
C MET A 92 -4.86 16.55 4.38
N LEU A 93 -3.59 16.21 4.14
CA LEU A 93 -3.17 15.56 2.89
C LEU A 93 -3.51 14.06 2.88
N ARG A 94 -3.43 13.39 4.03
CA ARG A 94 -3.81 11.97 4.16
C ARG A 94 -5.31 11.76 3.99
N GLN A 95 -6.12 12.67 4.52
CA GLN A 95 -7.58 12.63 4.47
C GLN A 95 -8.10 12.53 3.03
N ARG A 96 -7.47 13.23 2.09
CA ARG A 96 -7.82 13.23 0.66
C ARG A 96 -7.58 11.87 -0.03
N VAL A 97 -6.73 11.03 0.54
CA VAL A 97 -6.25 9.78 -0.10
C VAL A 97 -6.73 8.52 0.64
N HIS A 98 -6.88 8.59 1.96
CA HIS A 98 -7.14 7.42 2.81
C HIS A 98 -8.34 7.58 3.74
N GLY A 99 -8.81 8.82 3.93
CA GLY A 99 -9.84 9.15 4.92
C GLY A 99 -9.27 9.64 6.26
N PRO A 100 -10.14 10.06 7.19
CA PRO A 100 -9.74 10.74 8.42
C PRO A 100 -9.10 9.84 9.48
N GLY A 101 -8.20 10.43 10.28
CA GLY A 101 -7.77 9.90 11.58
C GLY A 101 -6.80 8.71 11.61
N ASP A 102 -6.61 7.94 10.54
CA ASP A 102 -5.82 6.70 10.58
C ASP A 102 -4.43 6.82 9.91
N ALA A 103 -3.44 7.35 10.66
CA ALA A 103 -2.05 7.45 10.18
C ALA A 103 -1.39 6.08 9.99
N ALA A 104 -1.66 5.13 10.89
CA ALA A 104 -1.12 3.78 10.83
C ALA A 104 -1.71 2.99 9.65
N GLY A 105 -3.00 3.17 9.37
CA GLY A 105 -3.66 2.65 8.18
C GLY A 105 -3.11 3.23 6.89
N PHE A 106 -2.80 4.52 6.87
CA PHE A 106 -2.18 5.19 5.73
C PHE A 106 -0.84 4.53 5.38
N ASP A 107 0.00 4.30 6.38
CA ASP A 107 1.29 3.64 6.24
C ASP A 107 1.18 2.16 5.88
N ARG A 108 0.35 1.41 6.60
CA ARG A 108 0.08 -0.01 6.31
C ARG A 108 -0.40 -0.19 4.87
N THR A 109 -1.29 0.68 4.40
CA THR A 109 -1.81 0.62 3.02
C THR A 109 -0.72 0.95 2.01
N GLY A 110 0.04 2.02 2.23
CA GLY A 110 1.16 2.40 1.36
C GLY A 110 2.22 1.30 1.23
N CYS A 111 2.65 0.76 2.36
CA CYS A 111 3.63 -0.32 2.43
C CYS A 111 3.13 -1.58 1.74
N THR A 112 1.87 -1.97 2.01
CA THR A 112 1.24 -3.14 1.38
C THR A 112 1.19 -3.00 -0.13
N ILE A 113 0.74 -1.85 -0.64
CA ILE A 113 0.64 -1.64 -2.10
C ILE A 113 2.03 -1.68 -2.76
N ALA A 114 3.04 -1.04 -2.16
CA ALA A 114 4.41 -1.07 -2.69
C ALA A 114 4.96 -2.50 -2.82
N HIS A 115 4.77 -3.34 -1.80
CA HIS A 115 5.22 -4.73 -1.82
C HIS A 115 4.40 -5.60 -2.77
N LEU A 116 3.09 -5.37 -2.89
CA LEU A 116 2.26 -6.07 -3.87
C LEU A 116 2.67 -5.72 -5.30
N LEU A 117 2.98 -4.45 -5.59
CA LEU A 117 3.51 -4.03 -6.89
C LEU A 117 4.84 -4.70 -7.21
N ALA A 118 5.80 -4.67 -6.26
CA ALA A 118 7.08 -5.33 -6.42
C ALA A 118 6.91 -6.83 -6.70
N ARG A 119 6.07 -7.52 -5.92
CA ARG A 119 5.78 -8.95 -6.07
C ARG A 119 5.13 -9.28 -7.41
N VAL A 120 4.25 -8.43 -7.92
CA VAL A 120 3.63 -8.62 -9.24
C VAL A 120 4.68 -8.45 -10.35
N LEU A 121 5.51 -7.41 -10.25
CA LEU A 121 6.54 -7.14 -11.24
C LEU A 121 7.61 -8.24 -11.27
N GLU A 122 8.10 -8.70 -10.12
CA GLU A 122 9.05 -9.82 -10.02
C GLU A 122 8.56 -11.09 -10.73
N ARG A 123 7.24 -11.31 -10.78
CA ARG A 123 6.64 -12.47 -11.45
C ARG A 123 6.47 -12.29 -12.96
N ARG A 124 6.44 -11.06 -13.44
CA ARG A 124 6.05 -10.71 -14.82
C ARG A 124 7.20 -10.15 -15.65
N VAL A 125 8.19 -9.57 -14.98
CA VAL A 125 9.31 -8.85 -15.60
C VAL A 125 10.60 -9.31 -14.91
N PRO A 126 11.52 -9.99 -15.62
CA PRO A 126 12.82 -10.33 -15.07
C PRO A 126 13.54 -9.09 -14.52
N GLY A 127 13.94 -9.14 -13.24
CA GLY A 127 14.54 -7.99 -12.54
C GLY A 127 13.54 -7.04 -11.87
N GLY A 128 12.23 -7.20 -12.08
CA GLY A 128 11.19 -6.41 -11.41
C GLY A 128 11.40 -4.90 -11.55
N PHE A 129 11.29 -4.16 -10.45
CA PHE A 129 11.57 -2.71 -10.48
C PHE A 129 13.01 -2.35 -10.87
N ALA A 130 13.97 -3.25 -10.67
CA ALA A 130 15.36 -2.98 -11.00
C ALA A 130 15.61 -2.90 -12.53
N SER A 131 14.72 -3.46 -13.35
CA SER A 131 14.86 -3.43 -14.81
C SER A 131 14.39 -2.12 -15.46
N PHE A 132 13.80 -1.20 -14.70
CA PHE A 132 13.27 0.08 -15.22
C PHE A 132 14.22 1.24 -14.91
N GLY A 133 14.47 2.11 -15.89
CA GLY A 133 15.22 3.36 -15.69
C GLY A 133 14.38 4.44 -15.04
N THR A 134 13.12 4.58 -15.45
CA THR A 134 12.17 5.57 -14.91
C THR A 134 10.82 4.93 -14.59
N VAL A 135 10.36 5.10 -13.36
CA VAL A 135 9.06 4.63 -12.86
C VAL A 135 8.20 5.83 -12.50
N LEU A 136 7.09 6.02 -13.22
CA LEU A 136 6.12 7.07 -12.99
C LEU A 136 4.99 6.58 -12.08
N ASP A 137 4.78 7.23 -10.94
CA ASP A 137 3.56 7.11 -10.14
C ASP A 137 2.60 8.25 -10.51
N TRP A 138 1.62 7.91 -11.34
CA TRP A 138 0.60 8.84 -11.84
C TRP A 138 -0.54 8.97 -10.82
N GLY A 139 -0.78 10.19 -10.34
CA GLY A 139 -1.69 10.44 -9.22
C GLY A 139 -1.09 10.07 -7.87
N CYS A 140 0.18 10.41 -7.64
CA CYS A 140 0.92 9.97 -6.46
C CYS A 140 0.41 10.58 -5.14
N GLY A 141 -0.38 11.66 -5.20
CA GLY A 141 -0.81 12.45 -4.05
C GLY A 141 0.35 12.83 -3.14
N CYS A 142 0.18 12.65 -1.84
CA CYS A 142 1.25 12.82 -0.84
C CYS A 142 2.16 11.59 -0.69
N ALA A 143 2.38 10.86 -1.80
CA ALA A 143 3.24 9.69 -1.92
C ALA A 143 2.93 8.57 -0.91
N ARG A 144 1.65 8.22 -0.72
CA ARG A 144 1.25 7.13 0.19
C ARG A 144 2.05 5.86 -0.10
N VAL A 145 2.17 5.50 -1.38
CA VAL A 145 2.93 4.34 -1.88
C VAL A 145 4.39 4.70 -2.13
N GLY A 146 4.66 5.83 -2.78
CA GLY A 146 6.01 6.27 -3.16
C GLY A 146 7.04 6.24 -2.04
N ARG A 147 6.66 6.62 -0.82
CA ARG A 147 7.51 6.57 0.37
C ARG A 147 8.16 5.20 0.63
N TYR A 148 7.51 4.12 0.20
CA TYR A 148 7.98 2.75 0.33
C TYR A 148 8.65 2.20 -0.93
N LEU A 149 8.51 2.88 -2.07
CA LEU A 149 9.17 2.51 -3.34
C LEU A 149 10.50 3.22 -3.53
N LEU A 150 10.65 4.43 -2.99
CA LEU A 150 11.85 5.26 -3.12
C LEU A 150 13.17 4.54 -2.78
N PRO A 151 13.27 3.74 -1.69
CA PRO A 151 14.51 3.02 -1.39
C PRO A 151 14.93 2.04 -2.49
N ALA A 152 13.97 1.45 -3.21
CA ALA A 152 14.23 0.54 -4.33
C ALA A 152 14.42 1.27 -5.67
N LEU A 153 13.96 2.53 -5.77
CA LEU A 153 13.96 3.34 -6.99
C LEU A 153 14.70 4.68 -6.83
N PRO A 154 15.90 4.72 -6.23
CA PRO A 154 16.61 5.98 -5.97
C PRO A 154 16.94 6.67 -7.30
N GLY A 155 16.49 7.93 -7.44
CA GLY A 155 16.71 8.72 -8.65
C GLY A 155 15.88 8.29 -9.87
N ARG A 156 15.08 7.22 -9.74
CA ARG A 156 14.28 6.62 -10.83
C ARG A 156 12.77 6.80 -10.62
N TYR A 157 12.37 7.15 -9.41
CA TYR A 157 10.98 7.41 -9.07
C TYR A 157 10.54 8.82 -9.47
N VAL A 158 9.46 8.91 -10.23
CA VAL A 158 8.79 10.16 -10.59
C VAL A 158 7.34 10.09 -10.09
N GLY A 159 6.95 10.95 -9.16
CA GLY A 159 5.55 11.09 -8.72
C GLY A 159 4.91 12.32 -9.34
N VAL A 160 3.70 12.19 -9.88
CA VAL A 160 2.95 13.34 -10.41
C VAL A 160 1.53 13.41 -9.85
N ASP A 161 1.06 14.61 -9.58
CA ASP A 161 -0.29 14.85 -9.08
C ASP A 161 -0.72 16.32 -9.32
N PRO A 162 -2.01 16.62 -9.58
CA PRO A 162 -2.49 18.00 -9.65
C PRO A 162 -2.50 18.74 -8.30
N ASP A 163 -2.48 18.03 -7.16
CA ASP A 163 -2.45 18.65 -5.83
C ASP A 163 -1.06 19.24 -5.52
N ALA A 164 -0.90 20.53 -5.80
CA ALA A 164 0.33 21.27 -5.53
C ALA A 164 0.77 21.24 -4.06
N GLY A 165 -0.18 21.13 -3.11
CA GLY A 165 0.13 21.02 -1.68
C GLY A 165 0.75 19.66 -1.35
N ALA A 166 0.20 18.59 -1.93
CA ALA A 166 0.74 17.24 -1.79
C ALA A 166 2.13 17.09 -2.42
N ILE A 167 2.31 17.63 -3.62
CA ILE A 167 3.60 17.64 -4.32
C ILE A 167 4.64 18.49 -3.57
N GLY A 168 4.23 19.66 -3.06
CA GLY A 168 5.09 20.50 -2.23
C GLY A 168 5.60 19.76 -0.99
N TRP A 169 4.73 19.02 -0.30
CA TRP A 169 5.13 18.18 0.82
C TRP A 169 6.11 17.08 0.39
N CYS A 170 5.85 16.38 -0.71
CA CYS A 170 6.72 15.30 -1.20
C CYS A 170 8.14 15.82 -1.49
N ARG A 171 8.26 16.95 -2.20
CA ARG A 171 9.56 17.58 -2.50
C ARG A 171 10.35 17.93 -1.25
N ALA A 172 9.68 18.41 -0.21
CA ALA A 172 10.32 18.83 1.03
C ALA A 172 10.74 17.65 1.93
N ASN A 173 10.07 16.50 1.84
CA ASN A 173 10.21 15.42 2.83
C ASN A 173 10.77 14.11 2.26
N LEU A 174 10.78 13.93 0.94
CA LEU A 174 11.14 12.66 0.30
C LEU A 174 12.34 12.83 -0.65
N PRO A 175 13.55 13.00 -0.08
CA PRO A 175 14.76 13.04 -0.90
C PRO A 175 14.95 11.70 -1.59
N GLY A 176 15.18 11.72 -2.91
CA GLY A 176 15.39 10.53 -3.74
C GLY A 176 14.33 10.30 -4.82
N GLY A 177 13.23 11.08 -4.81
CA GLY A 177 12.21 11.09 -5.85
C GLY A 177 12.13 12.43 -6.57
N ARG A 178 11.71 12.40 -7.84
CA ARG A 178 11.27 13.58 -8.58
C ARG A 178 9.76 13.72 -8.41
N PHE A 179 9.27 14.90 -8.06
CA PHE A 179 7.83 15.14 -7.88
C PHE A 179 7.39 16.35 -8.68
N GLU A 180 6.30 16.22 -9.44
CA GLU A 180 5.81 17.28 -10.33
C GLU A 180 4.31 17.52 -10.22
N VAL A 181 3.95 18.80 -10.25
CA VAL A 181 2.55 19.20 -10.40
C VAL A 181 2.20 19.09 -11.88
N ILE A 182 1.09 18.42 -12.18
CA ILE A 182 0.61 18.23 -13.55
C ILE A 182 -0.81 18.76 -13.71
N SER A 183 -1.22 19.03 -14.96
CA SER A 183 -2.62 19.25 -15.30
C SER A 183 -3.40 17.93 -15.21
N THR A 184 -4.70 18.02 -14.91
CA THR A 184 -5.64 16.89 -15.09
C THR A 184 -5.94 16.64 -16.56
N ASP A 185 -5.77 17.64 -17.42
CA ASP A 185 -5.98 17.53 -18.85
C ASP A 185 -4.72 16.95 -19.54
N PRO A 186 -4.88 16.05 -20.53
CA PRO A 186 -3.76 15.56 -21.32
C PRO A 186 -3.15 16.67 -22.20
N PRO A 187 -1.87 16.54 -22.61
CA PRO A 187 -0.93 15.46 -22.30
C PRO A 187 -0.15 15.66 -20.99
N LEU A 188 0.40 14.57 -20.44
CA LEU A 188 1.42 14.66 -19.40
C LEU A 188 2.72 15.27 -19.95
N PRO A 189 3.52 15.98 -19.13
CA PRO A 189 4.74 16.65 -19.58
C PRO A 189 5.94 15.68 -19.74
N PHE A 190 5.71 14.47 -20.26
CA PHE A 190 6.75 13.48 -20.52
C PHE A 190 6.91 13.25 -22.02
N ALA A 191 8.16 13.20 -22.49
CA ALA A 191 8.46 12.81 -23.85
C ALA A 191 8.00 11.36 -24.12
N THR A 192 7.62 11.06 -25.37
CA THR A 192 7.32 9.69 -25.79
C THR A 192 8.51 8.77 -25.50
N GLY A 193 8.27 7.66 -24.79
CA GLY A 193 9.33 6.74 -24.35
C GLY A 193 10.17 7.25 -23.17
N GLY A 194 9.80 8.37 -22.54
CA GLY A 194 10.52 8.94 -21.38
C GLY A 194 10.24 8.25 -20.04
N VAL A 195 9.36 7.25 -20.01
CA VAL A 195 9.04 6.44 -18.82
C VAL A 195 9.00 4.96 -19.20
N ASP A 196 9.54 4.10 -18.35
CA ASP A 196 9.62 2.66 -18.62
C ASP A 196 8.50 1.88 -17.92
N CYS A 197 7.97 2.41 -16.82
CA CYS A 197 6.89 1.83 -16.05
C CYS A 197 5.96 2.94 -15.53
N VAL A 198 4.65 2.72 -15.64
CA VAL A 198 3.63 3.59 -15.05
C VAL A 198 2.85 2.81 -14.00
N ILE A 199 2.78 3.38 -12.79
CA ILE A 199 1.95 2.95 -11.68
C ILE A 199 0.80 3.94 -11.57
N GLY A 200 -0.41 3.44 -11.39
CA GLY A 200 -1.58 4.26 -11.08
C GLY A 200 -2.41 3.58 -10.00
N VAL A 201 -2.42 4.14 -8.79
CA VAL A 201 -3.12 3.57 -7.64
C VAL A 201 -4.26 4.48 -7.23
N SER A 202 -5.50 4.03 -7.48
CA SER A 202 -6.73 4.77 -7.12
C SER A 202 -6.86 6.15 -7.79
N VAL A 203 -6.35 6.29 -9.01
CA VAL A 203 -6.34 7.57 -9.75
C VAL A 203 -7.72 8.00 -10.25
N PHE A 204 -8.55 7.04 -10.69
CA PHE A 204 -9.85 7.32 -11.33
C PHE A 204 -11.00 7.57 -10.35
N THR A 205 -10.78 7.55 -9.04
CA THR A 205 -11.87 7.69 -8.05
C THR A 205 -12.43 9.11 -7.96
N HIS A 206 -11.75 10.09 -8.56
CA HIS A 206 -12.14 11.50 -8.59
C HIS A 206 -12.44 11.98 -10.03
N SER A 207 -12.43 11.07 -11.01
CA SER A 207 -12.79 11.40 -12.38
C SER A 207 -14.32 11.34 -12.47
N ASP A 208 -14.97 12.49 -12.59
CA ASP A 208 -16.37 12.60 -13.02
C ASP A 208 -16.47 12.15 -14.49
N GLY A 209 -16.36 10.85 -14.71
CA GLY A 209 -16.38 10.24 -16.03
C GLY A 209 -17.80 9.98 -16.49
N GLY A 210 -18.43 10.99 -17.11
CA GLY A 210 -19.25 10.69 -18.28
C GLY A 210 -18.42 9.92 -19.30
N PRO A 211 -19.01 9.02 -20.11
CA PRO A 211 -18.24 8.20 -21.05
C PRO A 211 -17.41 9.10 -21.98
N PRO A 212 -16.22 8.65 -22.40
CA PRO A 212 -15.40 9.42 -23.33
C PRO A 212 -16.23 9.72 -24.57
N ALA A 213 -16.28 11.00 -24.95
CA ALA A 213 -16.79 11.41 -26.24
C ALA A 213 -16.05 10.59 -27.30
N ALA A 214 -16.83 9.84 -28.06
CA ALA A 214 -16.37 8.83 -28.99
C ALA A 214 -15.21 9.34 -29.86
N LEU A 215 -14.24 8.45 -30.08
CA LEU A 215 -13.57 8.36 -31.36
C LEU A 215 -14.67 8.16 -32.43
N ALA A 216 -15.09 9.26 -33.04
CA ALA A 216 -15.97 9.28 -34.20
C ALA A 216 -15.45 10.36 -35.15
N GLY A 217 -14.87 9.91 -36.27
CA GLY A 217 -14.43 10.76 -37.39
C GLY A 217 -12.94 10.70 -37.62
#